data_AF-A0A2T4B9K1-F1
#
_entry.id   AF-A0A2T4B9K1-F1
#
_cell.length_a   1.000
_cell.length_b   1.000
_cell.length_c   1.000
_cell.angle_alpha   90.00
_cell.angle_beta   90.00
_cell.angle_gamma   90.00
#
_symmetry.space_group_name_H-M   'P 1'
#
loop_
_entity.id
_entity.type
_entity.pdbx_description
1 polymer ?
#
loop_
_entity_poly.entity_id
_entity_poly.type
_entity_poly.pdbx_seq_one_letter_code
_entity_poly.pdbx_strand_id
1 'polypeptide(L)'
;MHRLRFLRRLLGKGRRHHRDHDQKHPSAAILQLPLDILLLITDNLALHDTFLLSHTCKALRQVTFQDWDADISRLPFEDQIAFWAGLAYTLPNRWACLQCCKLHPINISDVPAAFRTVRNRAFPCSIDYSRGIEIEGYSVQHYHVQFALKLSRLGNVHQQYLAALMDSYTRTGPSLIPPLAESYAAEPRIINERFILREEWKISNNTSTALPLLWDNTDLHIPVCPHMRMSGGPARSRSWKESSIHWMVRVSNSMQQREGSVLLKEITLLEDGIALAYESPGQWIFNSCLHCPTDFAIMISTDEQEATIRAWHDFGVEGSPLDISWKEHVKDEATHYFDVGPYLDYPHGGVRESWLEGISHETGTNQAKLPSFFTKLIDTLSQVQY
;
A
#
# COMPACT_ATOMS: atom_id res chain seq x y z
N MET A 1 19.15 -22.92 12.09
CA MET A 1 19.19 -24.37 11.76
C MET A 1 17.95 -24.95 11.07
N HIS A 2 16.70 -24.69 11.47
CA HIS A 2 15.52 -25.24 10.76
C HIS A 2 15.06 -24.43 9.54
N ARG A 3 15.38 -23.13 9.46
CA ARG A 3 14.82 -22.18 8.48
C ARG A 3 15.33 -22.41 7.04
N LEU A 4 16.63 -22.62 6.82
CA LEU A 4 17.20 -22.84 5.48
C LEU A 4 17.20 -24.30 5.00
N ARG A 5 17.12 -25.29 5.90
CA ARG A 5 16.91 -26.70 5.51
C ARG A 5 15.60 -26.90 4.75
N PHE A 6 14.59 -26.07 5.02
CA PHE A 6 13.32 -26.04 4.31
C PHE A 6 13.48 -25.40 2.92
N LEU A 7 14.30 -24.34 2.77
CA LEU A 7 14.56 -23.69 1.49
C LEU A 7 15.38 -24.56 0.53
N ARG A 8 16.37 -25.32 1.04
CA ARG A 8 17.06 -26.37 0.27
C ARG A 8 16.12 -27.48 -0.23
N ARG A 9 14.95 -27.67 0.39
CA ARG A 9 13.91 -28.59 -0.09
C ARG A 9 12.96 -27.93 -1.10
N LEU A 10 12.79 -26.61 -1.01
CA LEU A 10 11.88 -25.82 -1.85
C LEU A 10 12.43 -25.46 -3.23
N LEU A 11 13.71 -25.13 -3.33
CA LEU A 11 14.40 -24.90 -4.61
C LEU A 11 14.65 -26.22 -5.39
N GLY A 12 13.89 -27.27 -5.04
CA GLY A 12 14.11 -28.64 -5.47
C GLY A 12 15.28 -29.28 -4.72
N LYS A 13 15.05 -30.48 -4.17
CA LYS A 13 16.10 -31.49 -4.30
C LYS A 13 16.30 -31.61 -5.80
N GLY A 14 17.37 -31.06 -6.37
CA GLY A 14 17.80 -31.43 -7.71
C GLY A 14 17.63 -32.95 -7.80
N ARG A 15 16.72 -33.40 -8.67
CA ARG A 15 16.31 -34.81 -8.70
C ARG A 15 17.60 -35.60 -8.75
N ARG A 16 17.82 -36.45 -7.74
CA ARG A 16 18.87 -37.46 -7.77
C ARG A 16 18.44 -38.53 -8.79
N HIS A 17 18.31 -38.15 -10.05
CA HIS A 17 18.54 -39.09 -11.13
C HIS A 17 20.06 -39.14 -11.28
N HIS A 18 20.68 -39.97 -10.45
CA HIS A 18 21.96 -40.57 -10.79
C HIS A 18 21.70 -41.40 -12.06
N ARG A 19 21.92 -40.77 -13.21
CA ARG A 19 22.58 -41.46 -14.31
C ARG A 19 23.99 -40.92 -14.32
N ASP A 20 24.95 -41.83 -14.19
CA ASP A 20 26.31 -41.65 -14.68
C ASP A 20 26.25 -41.28 -16.16
N HIS A 21 26.12 -39.99 -16.42
CA HIS A 21 26.50 -39.41 -17.69
C HIS A 21 27.76 -38.58 -17.43
N ASP A 22 28.89 -39.25 -17.62
CA ASP A 22 30.15 -38.66 -18.08
C ASP A 22 29.95 -38.03 -19.46
N GLN A 23 29.08 -37.02 -19.54
CA GLN A 23 28.94 -36.16 -20.71
C GLN A 23 29.10 -34.72 -20.24
N LYS A 24 30.31 -34.20 -20.50
CA LYS A 24 30.59 -32.77 -20.63
C LYS A 24 29.43 -32.09 -21.34
N HIS A 25 28.56 -31.38 -20.61
CA HIS A 25 27.64 -30.42 -21.21
C HIS A 25 28.47 -29.21 -21.65
N PRO A 26 28.66 -28.94 -22.96
CA PRO A 26 29.56 -27.87 -23.40
C PRO A 26 28.92 -26.47 -23.38
N SER A 27 27.80 -26.24 -22.69
CA SER A 27 26.87 -25.16 -23.11
C SER A 27 26.49 -24.11 -22.07
N ALA A 28 27.07 -24.09 -20.87
CA ALA A 28 26.83 -22.99 -19.92
C ALA A 28 27.95 -21.95 -20.02
N ALA A 29 27.74 -20.91 -20.83
CA ALA A 29 28.73 -19.84 -21.09
C ALA A 29 29.29 -19.22 -19.79
N ILE A 30 28.44 -19.07 -18.77
CA ILE A 30 28.85 -18.54 -17.45
C ILE A 30 29.91 -19.41 -16.76
N LEU A 31 29.86 -20.74 -16.92
CA LEU A 31 30.84 -21.66 -16.31
C LEU A 31 32.16 -21.74 -17.08
N GLN A 32 32.22 -21.12 -18.27
CA GLN A 32 33.43 -21.01 -19.09
C GLN A 32 34.19 -19.72 -18.81
N LEU A 33 33.60 -18.79 -18.04
CA LEU A 33 34.26 -17.57 -17.65
C LEU A 33 35.45 -17.86 -16.71
N PRO A 34 36.55 -17.10 -16.84
CA PRO A 34 37.61 -17.10 -15.86
C PRO A 34 37.10 -16.84 -14.44
N LEU A 35 37.73 -17.44 -13.43
CA LEU A 35 37.27 -17.37 -12.04
C LEU A 35 37.23 -15.93 -11.50
N ASP A 36 38.20 -15.11 -11.86
CA ASP A 36 38.26 -13.68 -11.55
C ASP A 36 37.05 -12.92 -12.10
N ILE A 37 36.61 -13.22 -13.32
CA ILE A 37 35.38 -12.63 -13.89
C ILE A 37 34.13 -13.11 -13.15
N LEU A 38 34.08 -14.40 -12.79
CA LEU A 38 32.98 -14.93 -11.98
C LEU A 38 32.90 -14.27 -10.60
N LEU A 39 34.04 -14.04 -9.95
CA LEU A 39 34.11 -13.34 -8.67
C LEU A 39 33.62 -11.89 -8.80
N LEU A 40 34.07 -11.17 -9.85
CA LEU A 40 33.58 -9.83 -10.15
C LEU A 40 32.07 -9.80 -10.36
N ILE A 41 31.50 -10.78 -11.05
CA ILE A 41 30.04 -10.88 -11.21
C ILE A 41 29.39 -11.09 -9.84
N THR A 42 29.87 -12.05 -9.05
CA THR A 42 29.25 -12.38 -7.75
C THR A 42 29.36 -11.26 -6.73
N ASP A 43 30.43 -10.47 -6.77
CA ASP A 43 30.64 -9.32 -5.88
C ASP A 43 29.65 -8.17 -6.17
N ASN A 44 29.04 -8.15 -7.35
CA ASN A 44 28.03 -7.17 -7.75
C ASN A 44 26.59 -7.69 -7.60
N LEU A 45 26.38 -8.92 -7.12
CA LEU A 45 25.05 -9.47 -6.90
C LEU A 45 24.50 -9.07 -5.54
N ALA A 46 23.19 -8.82 -5.49
CA ALA A 46 22.50 -8.70 -4.21
C ALA A 46 22.57 -10.04 -3.44
N LEU A 47 22.52 -9.98 -2.11
CA LEU A 47 22.71 -11.16 -1.27
C LEU A 47 21.73 -12.31 -1.59
N HIS A 48 20.49 -11.99 -1.95
CA HIS A 48 19.49 -12.98 -2.35
C HIS A 48 19.79 -13.61 -3.72
N ASP A 49 20.39 -12.86 -4.64
CA ASP A 49 20.82 -13.38 -5.94
C ASP A 49 22.02 -14.30 -5.79
N THR A 50 23.00 -13.91 -4.96
CA THR A 50 24.13 -14.79 -4.60
C THR A 50 23.63 -16.08 -3.94
N PHE A 51 22.60 -15.98 -3.08
CA PHE A 51 21.95 -17.14 -2.51
C PHE A 51 21.32 -18.03 -3.60
N LEU A 52 20.51 -17.48 -4.51
CA LEU A 52 19.89 -18.23 -5.60
C LEU A 52 20.95 -18.90 -6.48
N LEU A 53 21.99 -18.14 -6.85
CA LEU A 53 23.11 -18.61 -7.67
C LEU A 53 23.83 -19.80 -7.01
N SER A 54 24.06 -19.74 -5.70
CA SER A 54 24.68 -20.83 -4.92
C SER A 54 23.86 -22.13 -4.92
N HIS A 55 22.57 -22.07 -5.28
CA HIS A 55 21.66 -23.20 -5.35
C HIS A 55 21.45 -23.74 -6.77
N THR A 56 22.08 -23.14 -7.79
CA THR A 56 21.94 -23.58 -9.19
C THR A 56 22.82 -24.80 -9.52
N CYS A 57 24.13 -24.75 -9.23
CA CYS A 57 25.07 -25.83 -9.56
C CYS A 57 26.23 -25.93 -8.56
N LYS A 58 26.99 -27.04 -8.60
CA LYS A 58 28.12 -27.28 -7.68
C LYS A 58 29.24 -26.25 -7.84
N ALA A 59 29.56 -25.84 -9.06
CA ALA A 59 30.65 -24.90 -9.33
C ALA A 59 30.31 -23.51 -8.78
N LEU A 60 29.14 -22.97 -9.11
CA LEU A 60 28.69 -21.69 -8.58
C LEU A 60 28.54 -21.72 -7.06
N ARG A 61 28.07 -22.84 -6.48
CA ARG A 61 28.05 -23.03 -5.04
C ARG A 61 29.43 -22.96 -4.37
N GLN A 62 30.49 -23.40 -5.06
CA GLN A 62 31.85 -23.29 -4.55
C GLN A 62 32.35 -21.85 -4.62
N VAL A 63 32.04 -21.11 -5.68
CA VAL A 63 32.39 -19.69 -5.84
C VAL A 63 31.67 -18.83 -4.81
N THR A 64 30.37 -19.07 -4.61
CA THR A 64 29.52 -18.32 -3.66
C THR A 64 29.39 -19.05 -2.33
N PHE A 65 30.42 -19.79 -1.88
CA PHE A 65 30.32 -20.58 -0.67
C PHE A 65 30.18 -19.68 0.55
N GLN A 66 29.05 -19.81 1.24
CA GLN A 66 28.70 -18.98 2.38
C GLN A 66 27.90 -19.76 3.41
N ASP A 67 28.08 -19.48 4.71
CA ASP A 67 27.19 -19.99 5.74
C ASP A 67 25.93 -19.12 5.80
N TRP A 68 25.02 -19.37 4.87
CA TRP A 68 23.77 -18.62 4.74
C TRP A 68 22.96 -18.56 6.05
N ASP A 69 23.00 -19.60 6.90
CA ASP A 69 22.29 -19.57 8.18
C ASP A 69 22.93 -18.55 9.13
N ALA A 70 24.25 -18.54 9.23
CA ALA A 70 24.98 -17.60 10.07
C ALA A 70 24.88 -16.16 9.53
N ASP A 71 25.05 -16.00 8.22
CA ASP A 71 25.17 -14.67 7.62
C ASP A 71 23.82 -13.95 7.57
N ILE A 72 22.73 -14.63 7.18
CA ILE A 72 21.39 -14.02 7.24
C ILE A 72 21.01 -13.68 8.69
N SER A 73 21.37 -14.52 9.66
CA SER A 73 21.03 -14.26 11.07
C SER A 73 21.80 -13.09 11.68
N ARG A 74 22.92 -12.68 11.08
CA ARG A 74 23.74 -11.54 11.51
C ARG A 74 23.33 -10.22 10.86
N LEU A 75 22.53 -10.28 9.79
CA LEU A 75 22.06 -9.09 9.11
C LEU A 75 21.16 -8.25 10.04
N PRO A 76 21.19 -6.91 9.91
CA PRO A 76 20.13 -6.04 10.40
C PRO A 76 18.74 -6.51 9.94
N PHE A 77 17.70 -6.18 10.70
CA PHE A 77 16.33 -6.58 10.39
C PHE A 77 15.89 -6.15 8.98
N GLU A 78 16.23 -4.94 8.57
CA GLU A 78 15.89 -4.38 7.26
C GLU A 78 16.51 -5.19 6.12
N ASP A 79 17.80 -5.54 6.25
CA ASP A 79 18.53 -6.36 5.30
C ASP A 79 18.02 -7.80 5.25
N GLN A 80 17.59 -8.36 6.39
CA GLN A 80 16.94 -9.67 6.41
C GLN A 80 15.64 -9.64 5.60
N ILE A 81 14.82 -8.60 5.77
CA ILE A 81 13.57 -8.45 5.03
C ILE A 81 13.82 -8.24 3.54
N ALA A 82 14.79 -7.39 3.18
CA ALA A 82 15.18 -7.18 1.78
C ALA A 82 15.67 -8.49 1.13
N PHE A 83 16.46 -9.29 1.85
CA PHE A 83 16.87 -10.62 1.41
C PHE A 83 15.67 -11.54 1.14
N TRP A 84 14.72 -11.63 2.08
CA TRP A 84 13.53 -12.46 1.89
C TRP A 84 12.60 -11.96 0.79
N ALA A 85 12.45 -10.64 0.65
CA ALA A 85 11.65 -10.03 -0.41
C ALA A 85 12.23 -10.35 -1.80
N GLY A 86 13.55 -10.22 -1.97
CA GLY A 86 14.25 -10.60 -3.20
C GLY A 86 14.08 -12.10 -3.55
N LEU A 87 14.15 -12.99 -2.55
CA LEU A 87 13.81 -14.40 -2.80
C LEU A 87 12.34 -14.60 -3.16
N ALA A 88 11.42 -13.88 -2.50
CA ALA A 88 10.00 -13.98 -2.79
C ALA A 88 9.68 -13.56 -4.23
N TYR A 89 10.38 -12.56 -4.77
CA TYR A 89 10.18 -12.02 -6.12
C TYR A 89 10.20 -13.09 -7.22
N THR A 90 11.05 -14.12 -7.07
CA THR A 90 11.16 -15.24 -8.04
C THR A 90 10.28 -16.44 -7.69
N LEU A 91 9.64 -16.45 -6.52
CA LEU A 91 8.88 -17.59 -6.00
C LEU A 91 7.38 -17.27 -6.02
N PRO A 92 6.61 -17.71 -7.05
CA PRO A 92 5.20 -17.31 -7.21
C PRO A 92 4.28 -17.72 -6.06
N ASN A 93 4.66 -18.78 -5.33
CA ASN A 93 3.83 -19.35 -4.27
C ASN A 93 4.24 -18.84 -2.88
N ARG A 94 5.07 -17.79 -2.80
CA ARG A 94 5.66 -17.32 -1.55
C ARG A 94 5.73 -15.80 -1.45
N TRP A 95 5.70 -15.33 -0.21
CA TRP A 95 5.85 -13.92 0.14
C TRP A 95 6.72 -13.78 1.39
N ALA A 96 7.39 -12.63 1.51
CA ALA A 96 8.24 -12.31 2.64
C ALA A 96 7.43 -11.63 3.76
N CYS A 97 7.44 -12.23 4.95
CA CYS A 97 6.73 -11.70 6.10
C CYS A 97 7.61 -10.74 6.90
N LEU A 98 7.11 -9.52 7.09
CA LEU A 98 7.74 -8.47 7.90
C LEU A 98 7.86 -8.88 9.38
N GLN A 99 6.82 -9.51 9.94
CA GLN A 99 6.75 -9.79 11.38
C GLN A 99 7.74 -10.86 11.84
N CYS A 100 7.93 -11.94 11.06
CA CYS A 100 8.77 -13.07 11.47
C CYS A 100 10.06 -13.25 10.67
N CYS A 101 10.29 -12.41 9.66
CA CYS A 101 11.40 -12.50 8.71
C CYS A 101 11.52 -13.89 8.08
N LYS A 102 10.44 -14.39 7.45
CA LYS A 102 10.41 -15.69 6.75
C LYS A 102 9.55 -15.64 5.49
N LEU A 103 9.75 -16.64 4.65
CA LEU A 103 8.91 -16.91 3.48
C LEU A 103 7.69 -17.76 3.84
N HIS A 104 6.50 -17.19 3.69
CA HIS A 104 5.23 -17.89 3.87
C HIS A 104 4.69 -18.41 2.54
N PRO A 105 3.97 -19.54 2.54
CA PRO A 105 3.23 -19.96 1.36
C PRO A 105 2.06 -18.99 1.10
N ILE A 106 1.68 -18.87 -0.16
CA ILE A 106 0.44 -18.20 -0.57
C ILE A 106 -0.77 -18.94 0.01
N ASN A 107 -1.76 -18.19 0.47
CA ASN A 107 -3.08 -18.71 0.81
C ASN A 107 -4.10 -18.13 -0.18
N ILE A 108 -4.57 -18.96 -1.10
CA ILE A 108 -5.47 -18.51 -2.18
C ILE A 108 -6.87 -18.11 -1.69
N SER A 109 -7.22 -18.41 -0.43
CA SER A 109 -8.46 -17.93 0.18
C SER A 109 -8.31 -16.58 0.88
N ASP A 110 -7.08 -16.04 0.96
CA ASP A 110 -6.80 -14.76 1.58
C ASP A 110 -6.82 -13.66 0.51
N VAL A 111 -7.96 -12.98 0.43
CA VAL A 111 -8.21 -11.88 -0.50
C VAL A 111 -8.77 -10.69 0.27
N PRO A 112 -8.61 -9.44 -0.23
CA PRO A 112 -9.05 -8.25 0.49
C PRO A 112 -10.49 -8.27 0.99
N ALA A 113 -11.42 -8.82 0.18
CA ALA A 113 -12.85 -8.94 0.53
C ALA A 113 -13.16 -10.04 1.57
N ALA A 114 -12.23 -10.97 1.82
CA ALA A 114 -12.41 -12.09 2.75
C ALA A 114 -11.92 -11.78 4.17
N PHE A 115 -11.52 -10.53 4.46
CA PHE A 115 -10.85 -10.12 5.70
C PHE A 115 -11.52 -10.66 6.97
N ARG A 116 -12.85 -10.53 7.10
CA ARG A 116 -13.59 -11.00 8.29
C ARG A 116 -13.49 -12.52 8.51
N THR A 117 -13.43 -13.30 7.43
CA THR A 117 -13.31 -14.77 7.50
C THR A 117 -11.88 -15.22 7.79
N VAL A 118 -10.90 -14.42 7.38
CA VAL A 118 -9.47 -14.70 7.53
C VAL A 118 -8.97 -14.27 8.91
N ARG A 119 -9.45 -13.15 9.47
CA ARG A 119 -9.07 -12.62 10.79
C ARG A 119 -9.21 -13.64 11.93
N ASN A 120 -10.24 -14.47 11.88
CA ASN A 120 -10.51 -15.47 12.93
C ASN A 120 -9.68 -16.75 12.80
N ARG A 121 -8.83 -16.87 11.77
CA ARG A 121 -7.92 -18.00 11.63
C ARG A 121 -6.59 -17.64 12.28
N ALA A 122 -6.02 -18.59 13.03
CA ALA A 122 -4.68 -18.49 13.60
C ALA A 122 -3.62 -18.53 12.47
N PHE A 123 -3.47 -17.43 11.74
CA PHE A 123 -2.39 -17.28 10.79
C PHE A 123 -1.11 -16.98 11.55
N PRO A 124 -0.01 -17.69 11.28
CA PRO A 124 1.15 -17.68 12.16
C PRO A 124 1.88 -16.33 12.25
N CYS A 125 1.55 -15.33 11.41
CA CYS A 125 2.17 -14.00 11.38
C CYS A 125 1.26 -12.89 10.77
N SER A 126 -0.01 -12.77 11.20
CA SER A 126 -1.01 -11.95 10.51
C SER A 126 -1.33 -10.60 11.16
N ILE A 127 -1.55 -9.58 10.30
CA ILE A 127 -2.42 -8.39 10.46
C ILE A 127 -1.82 -7.08 11.01
N ASP A 128 -0.54 -6.98 11.39
CA ASP A 128 -0.10 -5.72 12.07
C ASP A 128 0.01 -4.47 11.15
N TYR A 129 0.08 -4.63 9.83
CA TYR A 129 0.23 -3.50 8.89
C TYR A 129 -0.76 -3.61 7.74
N SER A 130 -2.02 -3.28 8.00
CA SER A 130 -3.07 -3.32 6.99
C SER A 130 -3.57 -1.94 6.62
N ARG A 131 -3.88 -1.76 5.34
CA ARG A 131 -4.71 -0.66 4.87
C ARG A 131 -6.13 -1.18 4.74
N GLY A 132 -7.00 -0.82 5.67
CA GLY A 132 -8.41 -1.17 5.60
C GLY A 132 -9.17 -0.73 6.82
N ILE A 133 -10.47 -0.50 6.63
CA ILE A 133 -11.38 -0.26 7.73
C ILE A 133 -11.90 -1.63 8.15
N GLU A 134 -11.58 -2.07 9.38
CA GLU A 134 -12.17 -3.30 9.92
C GLU A 134 -13.71 -3.30 9.80
N ILE A 135 -14.30 -2.10 9.82
CA ILE A 135 -15.73 -1.84 9.70
C ILE A 135 -16.24 -2.19 8.31
N GLU A 136 -15.53 -1.87 7.22
CA GLU A 136 -16.00 -2.06 5.84
C GLU A 136 -15.95 -3.52 5.37
N GLY A 137 -15.15 -4.37 6.02
CA GLY A 137 -15.00 -5.77 5.63
C GLY A 137 -14.07 -5.96 4.43
N TYR A 138 -13.43 -4.90 3.95
CA TYR A 138 -12.38 -4.89 2.94
C TYR A 138 -11.06 -4.43 3.58
N SER A 139 -9.98 -5.20 3.39
CA SER A 139 -8.66 -4.85 3.92
C SER A 139 -7.55 -5.32 2.99
N VAL A 140 -6.76 -4.37 2.51
CA VAL A 140 -5.56 -4.62 1.72
C VAL A 140 -4.37 -4.77 2.66
N GLN A 141 -3.60 -5.83 2.42
CA GLN A 141 -2.37 -6.14 3.14
C GLN A 141 -1.21 -6.00 2.17
N HIS A 142 0.01 -5.75 2.68
CA HIS A 142 1.17 -5.60 1.81
C HIS A 142 1.34 -6.80 0.86
N TYR A 143 1.17 -8.02 1.39
CA TYR A 143 1.33 -9.22 0.58
C TYR A 143 0.23 -9.38 -0.48
N HIS A 144 -0.96 -8.78 -0.31
CA HIS A 144 -1.97 -8.74 -1.38
C HIS A 144 -1.47 -7.92 -2.56
N VAL A 145 -0.92 -6.72 -2.29
CA VAL A 145 -0.29 -5.85 -3.30
C VAL A 145 0.85 -6.58 -4.00
N GLN A 146 1.75 -7.19 -3.22
CA GLN A 146 2.89 -7.93 -3.77
C GLN A 146 2.46 -9.13 -4.63
N PHE A 147 1.45 -9.88 -4.23
CA PHE A 147 0.96 -11.00 -5.04
C PHE A 147 0.25 -10.51 -6.30
N ALA A 148 -0.54 -9.45 -6.23
CA ALA A 148 -1.20 -8.89 -7.41
C ALA A 148 -0.17 -8.50 -8.48
N LEU A 149 0.86 -7.72 -8.09
CA LEU A 149 1.92 -7.27 -9.00
C LEU A 149 2.76 -8.44 -9.52
N LYS A 150 3.19 -9.34 -8.63
CA LYS A 150 3.99 -10.52 -8.99
C LYS A 150 3.27 -11.46 -9.94
N LEU A 151 2.01 -11.80 -9.66
CA LEU A 151 1.26 -12.75 -10.48
C LEU A 151 0.85 -12.14 -11.82
N SER A 152 0.63 -10.83 -11.86
CA SER A 152 0.47 -10.08 -13.12
C SER A 152 1.72 -10.16 -13.99
N ARG A 153 2.90 -9.88 -13.42
CA ARG A 153 4.20 -9.95 -14.11
C ARG A 153 4.56 -11.36 -14.57
N LEU A 154 4.41 -12.36 -13.71
CA LEU A 154 4.83 -13.74 -14.02
C LEU A 154 3.93 -14.39 -15.09
N GLY A 155 2.64 -14.03 -15.13
CA GLY A 155 1.66 -14.62 -16.03
C GLY A 155 1.43 -16.12 -15.80
N ASN A 156 0.26 -16.64 -16.22
CA ASN A 156 -0.08 -18.07 -16.23
C ASN A 156 -0.01 -18.85 -14.90
N VAL A 157 0.34 -18.21 -13.77
CA VAL A 157 0.40 -18.80 -12.43
C VAL A 157 -0.68 -18.17 -11.57
N HIS A 158 -1.43 -18.99 -10.82
CA HIS A 158 -2.48 -18.56 -9.88
C HIS A 158 -3.45 -17.50 -10.42
N GLN A 159 -3.85 -17.60 -11.68
CA GLN A 159 -4.68 -16.59 -12.35
C GLN A 159 -6.04 -16.39 -11.68
N GLN A 160 -6.62 -17.45 -11.12
CA GLN A 160 -7.86 -17.35 -10.33
C GLN A 160 -7.66 -16.53 -9.05
N TYR A 161 -6.50 -16.67 -8.40
CA TYR A 161 -6.19 -15.89 -7.21
C TYR A 161 -5.89 -14.43 -7.56
N LEU A 162 -5.15 -14.19 -8.65
CA LEU A 162 -4.96 -12.83 -9.17
C LEU A 162 -6.30 -12.16 -9.48
N ALA A 163 -7.20 -12.85 -10.18
CA ALA A 163 -8.54 -12.33 -10.47
C ALA A 163 -9.31 -12.00 -9.18
N ALA A 164 -9.18 -12.82 -8.13
CA ALA A 164 -9.83 -12.56 -6.84
C ALA A 164 -9.16 -11.42 -6.03
N LEU A 165 -7.85 -11.21 -6.18
CA LEU A 165 -7.15 -10.04 -5.60
C LEU A 165 -7.54 -8.73 -6.28
N MET A 166 -7.78 -8.80 -7.59
CA MET A 166 -8.15 -7.66 -8.43
C MET A 166 -9.67 -7.46 -8.53
N ASP A 167 -10.46 -8.27 -7.82
CA ASP A 167 -11.92 -8.17 -7.88
C ASP A 167 -12.40 -6.91 -7.17
N SER A 168 -13.41 -6.27 -7.77
CA SER A 168 -14.01 -5.07 -7.19
C SER A 168 -14.92 -5.46 -6.04
N TYR A 169 -14.82 -4.75 -4.94
CA TYR A 169 -15.67 -4.96 -3.78
C TYR A 169 -16.74 -3.87 -3.71
N THR A 170 -17.99 -4.27 -3.49
CA THR A 170 -19.07 -3.33 -3.20
C THR A 170 -19.85 -3.82 -2.01
N ARG A 171 -20.22 -2.87 -1.15
CA ARG A 171 -21.06 -3.11 0.00
C ARG A 171 -22.09 -2.01 0.08
N THR A 172 -23.35 -2.41 0.05
CA THR A 172 -24.49 -1.53 0.32
C THR A 172 -25.17 -2.03 1.57
N GLY A 173 -25.35 -1.17 2.57
CA GLY A 173 -26.05 -1.55 3.78
C GLY A 173 -26.72 -0.36 4.47
N PRO A 174 -27.68 -0.63 5.38
CA PRO A 174 -28.08 0.39 6.32
C PRO A 174 -26.83 0.83 7.10
N SER A 175 -26.61 2.14 7.24
CA SER A 175 -25.52 2.61 8.07
C SER A 175 -25.74 2.11 9.51
N LEU A 176 -24.66 1.88 10.23
CA LEU A 176 -24.72 1.63 11.68
C LEU A 176 -25.30 2.84 12.44
N ILE A 177 -25.47 3.98 11.75
CA ILE A 177 -26.04 5.21 12.26
C ILE A 177 -27.31 5.54 11.44
N PRO A 178 -28.49 5.05 11.86
CA PRO A 178 -29.75 5.49 11.29
C PRO A 178 -29.87 7.02 11.42
N PRO A 179 -30.40 7.74 10.41
CA PRO A 179 -31.13 7.26 9.23
C PRO A 179 -30.28 7.05 7.96
N LEU A 180 -28.95 7.10 8.06
CA LEU A 180 -28.08 7.12 6.89
C LEU A 180 -28.04 5.76 6.18
N ALA A 181 -28.00 5.77 4.85
CA ALA A 181 -27.53 4.65 4.04
C ALA A 181 -26.08 4.91 3.65
N GLU A 182 -25.27 3.86 3.72
CA GLU A 182 -23.87 3.90 3.36
C GLU A 182 -23.60 2.84 2.29
N SER A 183 -22.99 3.28 1.20
CA SER A 183 -22.40 2.38 0.22
C SER A 183 -20.91 2.61 0.15
N TYR A 184 -20.16 1.52 0.14
CA TYR A 184 -18.72 1.51 -0.03
C TYR A 184 -18.36 0.68 -1.25
N ALA A 185 -17.42 1.17 -2.04
CA ALA A 185 -16.83 0.45 -3.15
C ALA A 185 -15.30 0.54 -3.11
N ALA A 186 -14.63 -0.55 -3.44
CA ALA A 186 -13.18 -0.62 -3.56
C ALA A 186 -12.81 -1.30 -4.89
N GLU A 187 -12.04 -0.59 -5.71
CA GLU A 187 -11.64 -1.04 -7.04
C GLU A 187 -10.11 -1.05 -7.15
N PRO A 188 -9.46 -2.22 -7.10
CA PRO A 188 -8.03 -2.34 -7.33
C PRO A 188 -7.70 -2.36 -8.82
N ARG A 189 -6.56 -1.77 -9.22
CA ARG A 189 -6.00 -1.81 -10.58
C ARG A 189 -4.47 -1.89 -10.54
N ILE A 190 -3.90 -2.41 -11.61
CA ILE A 190 -2.46 -2.33 -11.87
C ILE A 190 -2.28 -1.39 -13.05
N ILE A 191 -1.65 -0.23 -12.82
CA ILE A 191 -1.41 0.80 -13.84
C ILE A 191 0.08 1.08 -13.85
N ASN A 192 0.74 0.89 -15.00
CA ASN A 192 2.19 1.06 -15.14
C ASN A 192 3.01 0.30 -14.08
N GLU A 193 2.67 -0.96 -13.82
CA GLU A 193 3.30 -1.82 -12.80
C GLU A 193 3.11 -1.36 -11.35
N ARG A 194 2.23 -0.39 -11.10
CA ARG A 194 1.89 0.10 -9.77
C ARG A 194 0.51 -0.38 -9.36
N PHE A 195 0.33 -0.73 -8.10
CA PHE A 195 -0.97 -1.14 -7.58
C PHE A 195 -1.72 0.09 -7.06
N ILE A 196 -2.81 0.44 -7.75
CA ILE A 196 -3.65 1.58 -7.41
C ILE A 196 -5.00 1.09 -6.91
N LEU A 197 -5.49 1.62 -5.80
CA LEU A 197 -6.82 1.33 -5.27
C LEU A 197 -7.67 2.59 -5.30
N ARG A 198 -8.86 2.50 -5.89
CA ARG A 198 -9.90 3.51 -5.72
C ARG A 198 -10.90 3.06 -4.66
N GLU A 199 -11.09 3.86 -3.64
CA GLU A 199 -12.15 3.70 -2.65
C GLU A 199 -13.22 4.77 -2.86
N GLU A 200 -14.50 4.41 -2.71
CA GLU A 200 -15.64 5.33 -2.80
C GLU A 200 -16.58 5.08 -1.61
N TRP A 201 -16.87 6.13 -0.86
CA TRP A 201 -17.89 6.17 0.18
C TRP A 201 -19.03 7.05 -0.32
N LYS A 202 -20.25 6.51 -0.34
CA LYS A 202 -21.46 7.31 -0.54
C LYS A 202 -22.31 7.24 0.71
N ILE A 203 -22.68 8.40 1.19
CA ILE A 203 -23.50 8.57 2.39
C ILE A 203 -24.75 9.30 1.95
N SER A 204 -25.90 8.70 2.18
CA SER A 204 -27.19 9.26 1.80
C SER A 204 -28.12 9.33 3.01
N ASN A 205 -28.94 10.37 3.08
CA ASN A 205 -29.97 10.49 4.09
C ASN A 205 -31.29 9.91 3.55
N ASN A 206 -31.78 8.82 4.15
CA ASN A 206 -33.03 8.19 3.74
C ASN A 206 -34.27 8.87 4.34
N THR A 207 -34.08 9.91 5.16
CA THR A 207 -35.16 10.65 5.82
C THR A 207 -35.19 12.09 5.37
N SER A 208 -36.39 12.64 5.18
CA SER A 208 -36.62 14.03 4.74
C SER A 208 -36.23 15.11 5.78
N THR A 209 -35.40 14.78 6.76
CA THR A 209 -34.91 15.75 7.76
C THR A 209 -33.81 16.63 7.17
N ALA A 210 -33.96 17.94 7.33
CA ALA A 210 -33.05 18.99 6.85
C ALA A 210 -31.70 19.07 7.61
N LEU A 211 -31.23 17.96 8.19
CA LEU A 211 -29.95 17.92 8.89
C LEU A 211 -28.82 17.67 7.86
N PRO A 212 -27.67 18.37 7.96
CA PRO A 212 -26.50 18.04 7.16
C PRO A 212 -26.12 16.56 7.24
N LEU A 213 -25.77 15.96 6.09
CA LEU A 213 -25.41 14.54 5.97
C LEU A 213 -24.25 14.11 6.88
N LEU A 214 -23.30 15.02 7.07
CA LEU A 214 -22.06 14.81 7.82
C LEU A 214 -22.11 15.61 9.14
N TRP A 215 -23.10 15.33 10.00
CA TRP A 215 -23.26 16.02 11.28
C TRP A 215 -22.23 15.54 12.32
N ASP A 216 -21.77 16.42 13.21
CA ASP A 216 -20.81 16.15 14.29
C ASP A 216 -21.12 14.97 15.26
N ASN A 217 -22.37 14.53 15.30
CA ASN A 217 -22.84 13.44 16.17
C ASN A 217 -22.92 12.10 15.42
N THR A 218 -22.65 12.06 14.12
CA THR A 218 -22.50 10.80 13.40
C THR A 218 -21.14 10.23 13.76
N ASP A 219 -21.07 9.01 14.32
CA ASP A 219 -19.84 8.25 14.50
C ASP A 219 -19.34 7.68 13.15
N LEU A 220 -19.15 8.58 12.18
CA LEU A 220 -18.70 8.26 10.84
C LEU A 220 -17.18 8.14 10.83
N HIS A 221 -16.65 7.12 10.16
CA HIS A 221 -15.21 6.90 10.07
C HIS A 221 -14.80 6.81 8.61
N ILE A 222 -14.16 7.87 8.10
CA ILE A 222 -13.67 7.94 6.71
C ILE A 222 -12.13 8.03 6.72
N PRO A 223 -11.43 6.92 6.50
CA PRO A 223 -9.98 6.86 6.55
C PRO A 223 -9.39 7.01 5.14
N VAL A 224 -9.57 8.19 4.54
CA VAL A 224 -8.96 8.55 3.24
C VAL A 224 -7.47 8.22 3.24
N CYS A 225 -6.73 8.52 4.31
CA CYS A 225 -5.39 7.96 4.56
C CYS A 225 -5.11 7.98 6.06
N PRO A 226 -4.01 7.37 6.57
CA PRO A 226 -3.65 7.50 7.98
C PRO A 226 -3.49 8.96 8.42
N HIS A 227 -3.07 9.84 7.50
CA HIS A 227 -2.81 11.26 7.73
C HIS A 227 -4.06 12.15 7.72
N MET A 228 -5.10 11.76 6.96
CA MET A 228 -6.33 12.57 6.75
C MET A 228 -7.60 11.83 7.19
N ARG A 229 -7.49 10.93 8.17
CA ARG A 229 -8.66 10.23 8.72
C ARG A 229 -9.64 11.21 9.36
N MET A 230 -10.93 10.97 9.16
CA MET A 230 -12.01 11.65 9.87
C MET A 230 -12.69 10.67 10.82
N SER A 231 -12.81 11.07 12.08
CA SER A 231 -13.51 10.30 13.13
C SER A 231 -14.63 11.16 13.71
N GLY A 232 -15.87 10.71 13.55
CA GLY A 232 -17.05 11.52 13.83
C GLY A 232 -17.40 12.45 12.67
N GLY A 233 -18.25 13.45 12.91
CA GLY A 233 -18.48 14.51 11.92
C GLY A 233 -17.31 15.51 11.80
N PRO A 234 -17.32 16.37 10.77
CA PRO A 234 -16.19 17.24 10.41
C PRO A 234 -15.75 18.20 11.53
N ALA A 235 -16.65 18.84 12.27
CA ALA A 235 -16.24 19.78 13.32
C ALA A 235 -15.71 19.04 14.54
N ARG A 236 -16.28 17.89 14.90
CA ARG A 236 -15.76 17.02 15.97
C ARG A 236 -14.36 16.51 15.64
N SER A 237 -14.15 16.03 14.42
CA SER A 237 -12.84 15.56 13.95
C SER A 237 -11.80 16.68 13.94
N ARG A 238 -12.15 17.87 13.41
CA ARG A 238 -11.29 19.07 13.45
C ARG A 238 -10.94 19.46 14.88
N SER A 239 -11.94 19.59 15.77
CA SER A 239 -11.71 19.99 17.17
C SER A 239 -10.78 19.03 17.91
N TRP A 240 -10.90 17.72 17.65
CA TRP A 240 -10.01 16.71 18.20
C TRP A 240 -8.57 16.86 17.69
N LYS A 241 -8.38 17.09 16.38
CA LYS A 241 -7.07 17.36 15.76
C LYS A 241 -6.43 18.65 16.32
N GLU A 242 -7.20 19.73 16.42
CA GLU A 242 -6.78 21.01 17.01
C GLU A 242 -6.30 20.86 18.45
N SER A 243 -7.11 20.20 19.29
CA SER A 243 -6.81 19.97 20.71
C SER A 243 -5.51 19.19 20.88
N SER A 244 -5.29 18.22 20.00
CA SER A 244 -4.09 17.38 20.04
C SER A 244 -2.83 18.12 19.60
N ILE A 245 -2.90 18.94 18.54
CA ILE A 245 -1.80 19.81 18.14
C ILE A 245 -1.49 20.83 19.21
N HIS A 246 -2.52 21.43 19.83
CA HIS A 246 -2.34 22.36 20.93
C HIS A 246 -1.61 21.72 22.12
N TRP A 247 -1.96 20.47 22.46
CA TRP A 247 -1.26 19.70 23.47
C TRP A 247 0.22 19.47 23.08
N MET A 248 0.51 19.13 21.83
CA MET A 248 1.90 18.95 21.37
C MET A 248 2.73 20.24 21.42
N VAL A 249 2.13 21.37 21.04
CA VAL A 249 2.80 22.68 21.06
C VAL A 249 3.06 23.16 22.49
N ARG A 250 2.09 22.97 23.41
CA ARG A 250 2.17 23.56 24.76
C ARG A 250 2.74 22.63 25.83
N VAL A 251 2.51 21.33 25.73
CA VAL A 251 2.76 20.39 26.82
C VAL A 251 4.01 19.56 26.56
N SER A 252 4.18 19.02 25.35
CA SER A 252 5.36 18.21 25.04
C SER A 252 6.57 19.04 24.61
N ASN A 253 6.41 20.33 24.29
CA ASN A 253 7.45 21.19 23.69
C ASN A 253 8.13 20.54 22.47
N SER A 254 7.44 19.62 21.80
CA SER A 254 7.99 18.82 20.71
C SER A 254 7.81 19.48 19.35
N MET A 255 7.09 20.60 19.27
CA MET A 255 6.72 21.27 18.03
C MET A 255 6.55 22.77 18.26
N GLN A 256 7.03 23.59 17.32
CA GLN A 256 6.82 25.04 17.36
C GLN A 256 5.37 25.39 16.98
N GLN A 257 4.87 26.53 17.47
CA GLN A 257 3.51 26.98 17.16
C GLN A 257 3.26 27.13 15.65
N ARG A 258 4.26 27.60 14.89
CA ARG A 258 4.16 27.75 13.44
C ARG A 258 4.02 26.37 12.76
N GLU A 259 4.85 25.41 13.14
CA GLU A 259 4.80 24.03 12.66
C GLU A 259 3.44 23.39 12.95
N GLY A 260 2.91 23.57 14.17
CA GLY A 260 1.57 23.09 14.54
C GLY A 260 0.46 23.69 13.68
N SER A 261 0.54 24.98 13.34
CA SER A 261 -0.47 25.61 12.47
C SER A 261 -0.44 25.09 11.03
N VAL A 262 0.75 24.79 10.51
CA VAL A 262 0.93 24.19 9.18
C VAL A 262 0.36 22.79 9.21
N LEU A 263 0.82 21.95 10.14
CA LEU A 263 0.35 20.57 10.29
C LEU A 263 -1.17 20.49 10.43
N LEU A 264 -1.78 21.37 11.23
CA LEU A 264 -3.23 21.40 11.41
C LEU A 264 -3.95 21.55 10.06
N LYS A 265 -3.52 22.51 9.24
CA LYS A 265 -4.10 22.76 7.92
C LYS A 265 -3.97 21.54 7.00
N GLU A 266 -2.90 20.79 7.12
CA GLU A 266 -2.64 19.59 6.30
C GLU A 266 -3.52 18.42 6.72
N ILE A 267 -3.63 18.18 8.03
CA ILE A 267 -4.42 17.05 8.54
C ILE A 267 -5.92 17.32 8.51
N THR A 268 -6.37 18.57 8.36
CA THR A 268 -7.79 18.94 8.22
C THR A 268 -8.27 19.09 6.78
N LEU A 269 -7.43 18.77 5.77
CA LEU A 269 -7.80 18.94 4.36
C LEU A 269 -9.09 18.22 3.96
N LEU A 270 -9.40 17.07 4.57
CA LEU A 270 -10.66 16.37 4.35
C LEU A 270 -11.85 17.17 4.90
N GLU A 271 -11.77 17.65 6.13
CA GLU A 271 -12.80 18.47 6.75
C GLU A 271 -12.99 19.82 6.05
N ASP A 272 -11.90 20.47 5.61
CA ASP A 272 -11.93 21.70 4.80
C ASP A 272 -12.59 21.43 3.44
N GLY A 273 -12.24 20.31 2.80
CA GLY A 273 -12.84 19.91 1.52
C GLY A 273 -14.33 19.61 1.63
N ILE A 274 -14.78 19.02 2.74
CA ILE A 274 -16.20 18.79 3.02
C ILE A 274 -16.94 20.12 3.17
N ALA A 275 -16.40 21.07 3.92
CA ALA A 275 -17.00 22.39 4.10
C ALA A 275 -17.15 23.12 2.74
N LEU A 276 -16.11 23.11 1.92
CA LEU A 276 -16.14 23.69 0.56
C LEU A 276 -17.17 22.99 -0.34
N ALA A 277 -17.34 21.68 -0.20
CA ALA A 277 -18.32 20.94 -1.00
C ALA A 277 -19.77 21.30 -0.64
N TYR A 278 -20.06 21.66 0.62
CA TYR A 278 -21.35 22.24 1.01
C TYR A 278 -21.54 23.66 0.47
N GLU A 279 -20.47 24.45 0.36
CA GLU A 279 -20.54 25.79 -0.23
C GLU A 279 -20.74 25.77 -1.75
N SER A 280 -20.44 24.64 -2.42
CA SER A 280 -20.57 24.45 -3.87
C SER A 280 -21.23 23.12 -4.24
N PRO A 281 -22.52 22.88 -3.89
CA PRO A 281 -23.20 21.62 -4.18
C PRO A 281 -23.20 21.27 -5.68
N GLY A 282 -23.07 19.98 -5.98
CA GLY A 282 -22.96 19.43 -7.33
C GLY A 282 -21.58 19.57 -7.97
N GLN A 283 -20.62 20.21 -7.30
CA GLN A 283 -19.23 20.33 -7.77
C GLN A 283 -18.30 19.39 -7.01
N TRP A 284 -17.30 18.87 -7.72
CA TRP A 284 -16.23 18.08 -7.12
C TRP A 284 -15.16 18.99 -6.54
N ILE A 285 -14.85 18.80 -5.27
CA ILE A 285 -13.69 19.37 -4.58
C ILE A 285 -12.57 18.35 -4.60
N PHE A 286 -11.43 18.70 -5.20
CA PHE A 286 -10.28 17.81 -5.35
C PHE A 286 -9.13 18.22 -4.44
N ASN A 287 -8.54 17.25 -3.76
CA ASN A 287 -7.38 17.46 -2.89
C ASN A 287 -6.46 16.24 -2.91
N SER A 288 -5.29 16.39 -2.26
CA SER A 288 -4.26 15.37 -2.18
C SER A 288 -3.62 15.39 -0.79
N CYS A 289 -3.16 14.24 -0.32
CA CYS A 289 -2.35 14.16 0.90
C CYS A 289 -0.95 14.73 0.64
N LEU A 290 -0.32 15.29 1.67
CA LEU A 290 1.07 15.78 1.60
C LEU A 290 2.11 14.74 2.06
N HIS A 291 1.62 13.62 2.61
CA HIS A 291 2.43 12.63 3.34
C HIS A 291 2.31 11.21 2.78
N CYS A 292 1.37 10.97 1.85
CA CYS A 292 1.28 9.70 1.13
C CYS A 292 0.75 9.96 -0.29
N PRO A 293 1.02 9.08 -1.26
CA PRO A 293 0.51 9.23 -2.62
C PRO A 293 -0.98 8.84 -2.66
N THR A 294 -1.81 9.73 -2.10
CA THR A 294 -3.26 9.63 -2.04
C THR A 294 -3.90 10.90 -2.57
N ASP A 295 -4.69 10.76 -3.62
CA ASP A 295 -5.60 11.82 -4.06
C ASP A 295 -7.00 11.53 -3.57
N PHE A 296 -7.81 12.57 -3.38
CA PHE A 296 -9.21 12.40 -3.01
C PHE A 296 -10.10 13.48 -3.63
N ALA A 297 -11.39 13.17 -3.69
CA ALA A 297 -12.41 14.05 -4.22
C ALA A 297 -13.68 13.94 -3.38
N ILE A 298 -14.37 15.07 -3.21
CA ILE A 298 -15.58 15.17 -2.40
C ILE A 298 -16.65 15.85 -3.24
N MET A 299 -17.88 15.38 -3.16
CA MET A 299 -19.04 15.99 -3.79
C MET A 299 -20.24 15.87 -2.85
N ILE A 300 -20.91 16.99 -2.59
CA ILE A 300 -22.26 17.01 -2.02
C ILE A 300 -23.22 17.18 -3.19
N SER A 301 -24.28 16.37 -3.25
CA SER A 301 -25.31 16.48 -4.30
C SER A 301 -26.04 17.82 -4.22
N THR A 302 -26.68 18.24 -5.32
CA THR A 302 -27.39 19.54 -5.39
C THR A 302 -28.60 19.62 -4.46
N ASP A 303 -29.17 18.48 -4.07
CA ASP A 303 -30.25 18.37 -3.09
C ASP A 303 -29.73 18.17 -1.65
N GLU A 304 -28.40 18.13 -1.48
CA GLU A 304 -27.70 17.91 -0.22
C GLU A 304 -28.14 16.62 0.51
N GLN A 305 -28.65 15.63 -0.23
CA GLN A 305 -29.08 14.32 0.28
C GLN A 305 -28.05 13.21 0.09
N GLU A 306 -27.01 13.43 -0.72
CA GLU A 306 -25.91 12.50 -0.91
C GLU A 306 -24.55 13.20 -0.81
N ALA A 307 -23.63 12.58 -0.06
CA ALA A 307 -22.23 12.94 -0.01
C ALA A 307 -21.43 11.79 -0.61
N THR A 308 -20.63 12.07 -1.64
CA THR A 308 -19.68 11.10 -2.21
C THR A 308 -18.27 11.54 -1.90
N ILE A 309 -17.49 10.64 -1.30
CA ILE A 309 -16.06 10.81 -1.07
C ILE A 309 -15.34 9.71 -1.83
N ARG A 310 -14.33 10.08 -2.61
CA ARG A 310 -13.49 9.16 -3.38
C ARG A 310 -12.04 9.35 -2.97
N ALA A 311 -11.30 8.26 -2.87
CA ALA A 311 -9.87 8.29 -2.69
C ALA A 311 -9.17 7.36 -3.69
N TRP A 312 -8.00 7.76 -4.14
CA TRP A 312 -7.11 6.98 -5.00
C TRP A 312 -5.78 6.83 -4.29
N HIS A 313 -5.38 5.58 -4.01
CA HIS A 313 -4.14 5.25 -3.31
C HIS A 313 -3.18 4.59 -4.28
N ASP A 314 -1.94 5.09 -4.35
CA ASP A 314 -0.85 4.38 -5.01
C ASP A 314 -0.03 3.62 -3.97
N PHE A 315 -0.15 2.28 -3.95
CA PHE A 315 0.62 1.44 -3.03
C PHE A 315 2.01 1.08 -3.55
N GLY A 316 2.42 1.62 -4.70
CA GLY A 316 3.73 1.44 -5.28
C GLY A 316 3.87 0.16 -6.13
N VAL A 317 5.11 -0.25 -6.31
CA VAL A 317 5.54 -1.35 -7.19
C VAL A 317 5.80 -2.65 -6.41
N GLU A 318 6.13 -3.74 -7.12
CA GLU A 318 6.55 -4.99 -6.47
C GLU A 318 7.86 -4.75 -5.71
N GLY A 319 7.90 -5.07 -4.42
CA GLY A 319 8.94 -4.60 -3.52
C GLY A 319 8.87 -5.13 -2.09
N SER A 320 9.71 -4.53 -1.25
CA SER A 320 9.82 -4.87 0.17
C SER A 320 8.61 -4.32 0.95
N PRO A 321 8.12 -5.01 2.01
CA PRO A 321 7.17 -4.41 2.96
C PRO A 321 7.71 -3.18 3.68
N LEU A 322 9.01 -2.89 3.55
CA LEU A 322 9.65 -1.68 4.04
C LEU A 322 9.65 -0.54 3.01
N ASP A 323 9.11 -0.76 1.81
CA ASP A 323 8.97 0.30 0.80
C ASP A 323 8.15 1.44 1.37
N ILE A 324 8.66 2.65 1.16
CA ILE A 324 8.06 3.87 1.69
C ILE A 324 6.63 4.04 1.17
N SER A 325 6.40 3.70 -0.11
CA SER A 325 5.11 3.77 -0.79
C SER A 325 4.05 2.93 -0.11
N TRP A 326 4.42 1.82 0.55
CA TRP A 326 3.50 1.02 1.36
C TRP A 326 3.38 1.56 2.78
N LYS A 327 4.52 1.87 3.41
CA LYS A 327 4.60 2.27 4.81
C LYS A 327 3.75 3.49 5.13
N GLU A 328 3.67 4.46 4.22
CA GLU A 328 2.90 5.69 4.44
C GLU A 328 1.38 5.48 4.40
N HIS A 329 0.93 4.34 3.88
CA HIS A 329 -0.48 3.97 3.88
C HIS A 329 -0.85 3.15 5.12
N VAL A 330 0.11 2.55 5.82
CA VAL A 330 -0.15 1.77 7.03
C VAL A 330 0.21 2.56 8.27
N LYS A 331 -0.63 2.45 9.30
CA LYS A 331 -0.29 3.06 10.57
C LYS A 331 0.76 2.18 11.28
N ASP A 332 1.89 2.77 11.65
CA ASP A 332 2.82 2.13 12.57
C ASP A 332 2.25 2.21 14.00
N GLU A 333 2.02 1.06 14.64
CA GLU A 333 1.51 0.99 16.02
C GLU A 333 2.44 1.66 17.03
N ALA A 334 3.75 1.73 16.74
CA ALA A 334 4.74 2.38 17.59
C ALA A 334 4.78 3.90 17.42
N THR A 335 4.22 4.42 16.32
CA THR A 335 4.21 5.87 16.05
C THR A 335 3.03 6.55 16.73
N HIS A 336 3.30 7.72 17.30
CA HIS A 336 2.25 8.57 17.84
C HIS A 336 1.27 8.90 16.70
N TYR A 337 -0.04 8.95 16.97
CA TYR A 337 -1.07 9.20 15.94
C TYR A 337 -0.93 10.55 15.17
N PHE A 338 0.03 11.39 15.55
CA PHE A 338 0.38 12.67 14.92
C PHE A 338 1.74 12.67 14.21
N ASP A 339 2.45 11.54 14.25
CA ASP A 339 3.57 11.33 13.36
C ASP A 339 2.98 11.06 11.96
N VAL A 340 2.94 12.12 11.17
CA VAL A 340 2.45 12.06 9.78
C VAL A 340 3.52 11.58 8.82
N GLY A 341 4.71 11.23 9.31
CA GLY A 341 5.84 10.83 8.47
C GLY A 341 6.46 12.01 7.72
N PRO A 342 7.42 11.74 6.82
CA PRO A 342 8.03 12.75 5.98
C PRO A 342 7.08 13.21 4.87
N TYR A 343 7.29 14.44 4.40
CA TYR A 343 6.68 14.87 3.15
C TYR A 343 7.17 14.02 1.99
N LEU A 344 6.23 13.64 1.14
CA LEU A 344 6.56 13.01 -0.13
C LEU A 344 6.51 14.01 -1.25
N ASP A 345 7.60 14.03 -2.01
CA ASP A 345 7.63 14.73 -3.28
C ASP A 345 6.93 13.87 -4.35
N TYR A 346 5.62 14.11 -4.53
CA TYR A 346 4.85 13.54 -5.62
C TYR A 346 3.89 14.58 -6.22
N PRO A 347 3.56 14.48 -7.52
CA PRO A 347 2.64 15.42 -8.15
C PRO A 347 1.22 15.23 -7.60
N HIS A 348 0.73 16.20 -6.82
CA HIS A 348 -0.64 16.21 -6.30
C HIS A 348 -1.69 16.12 -7.42
N GLY A 349 -2.60 15.16 -7.33
CA GLY A 349 -3.56 14.84 -8.38
C GLY A 349 -3.05 13.79 -9.37
N GLY A 350 -1.77 13.45 -9.34
CA GLY A 350 -1.12 12.52 -10.26
C GLY A 350 -1.59 11.08 -10.15
N VAL A 351 -2.03 10.63 -8.96
CA VAL A 351 -2.57 9.27 -8.76
C VAL A 351 -3.95 9.16 -9.41
N ARG A 352 -4.80 10.17 -9.20
CA ARG A 352 -6.11 10.28 -9.85
C ARG A 352 -5.96 10.41 -11.37
N GLU A 353 -5.02 11.24 -11.84
CA GLU A 353 -4.75 11.39 -13.27
C GLU A 353 -4.32 10.06 -13.89
N SER A 354 -3.37 9.35 -13.27
CA SER A 354 -2.92 8.02 -13.70
C SER A 354 -4.08 7.03 -13.77
N TRP A 355 -5.00 7.07 -12.79
CA TRP A 355 -6.20 6.25 -12.79
C TRP A 355 -7.11 6.51 -14.00
N LEU A 356 -7.34 7.79 -14.32
CA LEU A 356 -8.20 8.20 -15.43
C LEU A 356 -7.55 7.90 -16.80
N GLU A 357 -6.24 8.12 -16.92
CA GLU A 357 -5.49 7.77 -18.14
C GLU A 357 -5.51 6.25 -18.39
N GLY A 358 -5.39 5.44 -17.34
CA GLY A 358 -5.55 3.98 -17.44
C GLY A 358 -6.90 3.56 -18.04
N ILE A 359 -7.99 4.26 -17.71
CA ILE A 359 -9.31 4.01 -18.32
C ILE A 359 -9.27 4.32 -19.83
N SER A 360 -8.66 5.43 -20.23
CA SER A 360 -8.61 5.85 -21.64
C SER A 360 -7.83 4.87 -22.52
N HIS A 361 -6.77 4.25 -21.98
CA HIS A 361 -6.01 3.22 -22.68
C HIS A 361 -6.77 1.88 -22.83
N GLU A 362 -7.63 1.53 -21.86
CA GLU A 362 -8.48 0.33 -21.95
C GLU A 362 -9.74 0.53 -22.81
N THR A 363 -10.26 1.78 -22.90
CA THR A 363 -11.54 2.10 -23.56
C THR A 363 -11.44 2.96 -24.82
N GLY A 364 -10.24 3.37 -25.22
CA GLY A 364 -9.99 4.11 -26.46
C GLY A 364 -10.61 5.52 -26.52
N THR A 365 -10.93 6.15 -25.38
CA THR A 365 -11.51 7.51 -25.36
C THR A 365 -10.62 8.51 -24.61
N ASN A 366 -10.10 9.50 -25.34
CA ASN A 366 -9.35 10.62 -24.78
C ASN A 366 -10.30 11.58 -24.07
N GLN A 367 -10.13 11.81 -22.76
CA GLN A 367 -10.77 12.90 -22.02
C GLN A 367 -9.77 14.01 -21.68
N ALA A 368 -10.25 15.25 -21.71
CA ALA A 368 -9.47 16.46 -21.52
C ALA A 368 -9.01 16.65 -20.06
N LYS A 369 -7.76 17.14 -19.89
CA LYS A 369 -7.18 17.52 -18.59
C LYS A 369 -8.03 18.59 -17.91
N LEU A 370 -8.48 18.31 -16.68
CA LEU A 370 -9.17 19.26 -15.81
C LEU A 370 -8.16 20.01 -14.91
N PRO A 371 -8.35 21.30 -14.60
CA PRO A 371 -7.39 22.08 -13.83
C PRO A 371 -7.35 21.67 -12.35
N SER A 372 -6.15 21.47 -11.80
CA SER A 372 -5.91 21.27 -10.36
C SER A 372 -5.81 22.61 -9.63
N PHE A 373 -6.50 22.73 -8.48
CA PHE A 373 -6.51 23.93 -7.62
C PHE A 373 -5.16 24.17 -6.90
N PHE A 374 -4.28 23.16 -6.83
CA PHE A 374 -3.06 23.18 -6.00
C PHE A 374 -1.89 24.01 -6.55
N THR A 375 -1.89 24.34 -7.84
CA THR A 375 -0.83 25.16 -8.44
C THR A 375 -0.65 26.50 -7.69
N LYS A 376 -1.73 27.06 -7.14
CA LYS A 376 -1.68 28.34 -6.40
C LYS A 376 -1.12 28.24 -4.98
N LEU A 377 -1.28 27.12 -4.27
CA LEU A 377 -0.84 27.02 -2.87
C LEU A 377 0.68 26.84 -2.76
N ILE A 378 1.27 26.05 -3.67
CA ILE A 378 2.72 25.83 -3.75
C ILE A 378 3.44 27.10 -4.22
N ASP A 379 2.88 27.84 -5.17
CA ASP A 379 3.42 29.15 -5.58
C ASP A 379 3.45 30.16 -4.42
N THR A 380 2.52 30.07 -3.48
CA THR A 380 2.47 30.97 -2.31
C THR A 380 3.52 30.59 -1.25
N LEU A 381 3.87 29.30 -1.12
CA LEU A 381 4.92 28.83 -0.20
C LEU A 381 6.33 29.04 -0.78
N SER A 382 6.47 28.99 -2.10
CA SER A 382 7.73 29.25 -2.83
C SER A 382 8.18 30.71 -2.77
N GLN A 383 7.29 31.64 -2.45
CA GLN A 383 7.57 33.08 -2.37
C GLN A 383 7.98 33.58 -0.98
N VAL A 384 8.14 32.69 0.02
CA VAL A 384 8.50 33.06 1.40
C VAL A 384 9.97 32.75 1.75
N GLN A 385 10.82 32.51 0.74
CA GLN A 385 12.28 32.55 0.92
C GLN A 385 12.87 33.77 0.20
N TYR A 386 12.88 34.91 0.90
CA TYR A 386 13.99 35.87 0.96
C TYR A 386 13.84 36.76 2.20
#